data_AF-A0A482Y6V7-F1
#
_entry.id   AF-A0A482Y6V7-F1
#
_cell.length_a   1.000
_cell.length_b   1.000
_cell.length_c   1.000
_cell.angle_alpha   90.00
_cell.angle_beta   90.00
_cell.angle_gamma   90.00
#
_symmetry.space_group_name_H-M   'P 1'
#
loop_
_entity.id
_entity.type
_entity.pdbx_description
1 polymer ?
#
loop_
_entity_poly.entity_id
_entity_poly.type
_entity_poly.pdbx_seq_one_letter_code
_entity_poly.pdbx_strand_id
1 'polypeptide(L)'
;MIHELSTLLKNPPDGIGEEMMIRCRVRSDAMPGEAGGEKIVYLVDDPVEREAGVAALSFWADSPSPDGIRATDSSLLSTLDILVSNDINEGLEGMGLRQDEELIVRAVPNYRPGEGEADLYLNVTSVVIRSPETLVSKAKLRVQERCSREYYLRYVKNAYTGGRYNRENYQRSSIFRGNAVHEIAEKAFEEHLDRFLNDEWTPESVETYCTEFLDDGLGFEQALLVLSGAGLDERDHIVEITTRLFTDEELRDRLTEADSVEVEWFLDQDLGFAGQVDLLLDETPYDIKTTRNPNDETIDKHSYQLKLYLTSLLFENLENGQSVRKVIAEGQTAYLIYPNVDAEDVRFVPVELTWSDVIEFLQVRNDATKSAESFAPPSTYNRDCEDCAF
;
A
#
# COMPACT_ATOMS: atom_id res chain seq x y z
N MET A 1 10.88 -4.56 8.84
CA MET A 1 11.22 -6.01 9.01
C MET A 1 10.12 -6.76 9.77
N ILE A 2 9.60 -7.86 9.21
CA ILE A 2 8.57 -8.72 9.82
C ILE A 2 9.24 -9.93 10.49
N HIS A 3 8.85 -10.24 11.73
CA HIS A 3 9.40 -11.35 12.51
C HIS A 3 8.46 -12.56 12.50
N GLU A 4 9.03 -13.75 12.35
CA GLU A 4 8.30 -15.01 12.50
C GLU A 4 8.06 -15.33 13.99
N LEU A 5 6.83 -15.71 14.34
CA LEU A 5 6.44 -16.01 15.72
C LEU A 5 7.25 -17.17 16.31
N SER A 6 7.56 -18.19 15.52
CA SER A 6 8.39 -19.33 15.93
C SER A 6 9.78 -18.92 16.43
N THR A 7 10.35 -17.86 15.87
CA THR A 7 11.64 -17.32 16.32
C THR A 7 11.54 -16.71 17.72
N LEU A 8 10.45 -15.95 17.96
CA LEU A 8 10.16 -15.36 19.27
C LEU A 8 9.79 -16.41 20.32
N LEU A 9 9.10 -17.48 19.93
CA LEU A 9 8.78 -18.58 20.84
C LEU A 9 10.03 -19.36 21.26
N LYS A 10 11.01 -19.54 20.36
CA LYS A 10 12.30 -20.21 20.66
C LYS A 10 13.23 -19.33 21.49
N ASN A 11 13.18 -18.01 21.28
CA ASN A 11 14.03 -17.02 21.95
C ASN A 11 13.17 -15.87 22.48
N PRO A 12 12.36 -16.10 23.53
CA PRO A 12 11.50 -15.05 24.05
C PRO A 12 12.34 -13.93 24.69
N PRO A 13 11.84 -12.68 24.68
CA PRO A 13 12.50 -11.60 25.39
C PRO A 13 12.52 -11.87 26.91
N ASP A 14 13.52 -11.33 27.61
CA ASP A 14 13.57 -11.32 29.07
C ASP A 14 12.52 -10.33 29.63
N GLY A 15 11.24 -10.74 29.63
CA GLY A 15 10.11 -9.93 30.05
C GLY A 15 9.48 -9.16 28.88
N ILE A 16 9.43 -7.82 28.99
CA ILE A 16 8.82 -6.94 27.96
C ILE A 16 9.89 -6.60 26.92
N GLY A 17 9.64 -6.98 25.67
CA GLY A 17 10.51 -6.68 24.53
C GLY A 17 10.20 -5.35 23.84
N GLU A 18 10.80 -5.14 22.68
CA GLU A 18 10.59 -3.97 21.85
C GLU A 18 9.39 -4.13 20.90
N GLU A 19 8.74 -3.03 20.55
CA GLU A 19 7.63 -3.03 19.59
C GLU A 19 8.12 -3.46 18.20
N MET A 20 7.48 -4.44 17.58
CA MET A 20 7.90 -5.00 16.29
C MET A 20 6.74 -5.55 15.47
N MET A 21 6.96 -5.76 14.17
CA MET A 21 5.99 -6.42 13.28
C MET A 21 6.16 -7.94 13.38
N ILE A 22 5.08 -8.66 13.64
CA ILE A 22 5.11 -10.12 13.87
C ILE A 22 4.04 -10.79 13.00
N ARG A 23 4.42 -11.84 12.28
CA ARG A 23 3.48 -12.68 11.53
C ARG A 23 2.95 -13.81 12.42
N CYS A 24 1.64 -14.00 12.46
CA CYS A 24 0.99 -15.04 13.26
C CYS A 24 -0.30 -15.54 12.61
N ARG A 25 -0.86 -16.64 13.12
CA ARG A 25 -2.17 -17.17 12.70
C ARG A 25 -3.07 -17.42 13.90
N VAL A 26 -4.33 -17.02 13.79
CA VAL A 26 -5.34 -17.16 14.85
C VAL A 26 -5.75 -18.62 15.03
N ARG A 27 -5.85 -19.09 16.28
CA ARG A 27 -6.19 -20.46 16.66
C ARG A 27 -7.47 -20.60 17.47
N SER A 28 -7.85 -19.57 18.20
CA SER A 28 -9.05 -19.55 19.03
C SER A 28 -10.03 -18.47 18.58
N ASP A 29 -11.27 -18.61 19.02
CA ASP A 29 -12.19 -17.48 19.08
C ASP A 29 -11.68 -16.43 20.10
N ALA A 30 -12.32 -15.26 20.08
CA ALA A 30 -12.07 -14.19 21.02
C ALA A 30 -12.37 -14.65 22.46
N MET A 31 -11.44 -14.39 23.38
CA MET A 31 -11.59 -14.67 24.80
C MET A 31 -11.40 -13.39 25.62
N PRO A 32 -12.14 -13.21 26.72
CA PRO A 32 -11.87 -12.11 27.63
C PRO A 32 -10.55 -12.38 28.37
N GLY A 33 -9.71 -11.37 28.53
CA GLY A 33 -8.53 -11.49 29.38
C GLY A 33 -8.83 -11.17 30.83
N GLU A 34 -8.39 -12.02 31.76
CA GLU A 34 -8.78 -11.91 33.17
C GLU A 34 -7.84 -11.03 34.03
N ALA A 35 -6.70 -10.58 33.51
CA ALA A 35 -5.65 -9.92 34.30
C ALA A 35 -5.20 -8.56 33.73
N GLY A 36 -5.11 -7.54 34.61
CA GLY A 36 -4.36 -6.29 34.36
C GLY A 36 -5.12 -5.16 33.65
N GLY A 37 -6.43 -5.30 33.40
CA GLY A 37 -7.28 -4.34 32.70
C GLY A 37 -8.23 -5.01 31.71
N GLU A 38 -9.08 -4.24 31.02
CA GLU A 38 -10.00 -4.77 30.00
C GLU A 38 -9.24 -5.12 28.70
N LYS A 39 -9.21 -6.41 28.34
CA LYS A 39 -8.59 -6.89 27.09
C LYS A 39 -9.33 -8.04 26.46
N ILE A 40 -9.13 -8.19 25.15
CA ILE A 40 -9.53 -9.37 24.37
C ILE A 40 -8.26 -10.12 23.95
N VAL A 41 -8.30 -11.44 24.05
CA VAL A 41 -7.19 -12.34 23.76
C VAL A 41 -7.59 -13.35 22.69
N TYR A 42 -6.66 -13.62 21.77
CA TYR A 42 -6.72 -14.73 20.83
C TYR A 42 -5.48 -15.59 21.00
N LEU A 43 -5.62 -16.91 21.01
CA LEU A 43 -4.47 -17.80 20.87
C LEU A 43 -3.99 -17.74 19.42
N VAL A 44 -2.68 -17.65 19.23
CA VAL A 44 -2.05 -17.59 17.92
C VAL A 44 -0.86 -18.54 17.85
N ASP A 45 -0.57 -19.02 16.65
CA ASP A 45 0.65 -19.79 16.38
C ASP A 45 1.37 -19.29 15.13
N ASP A 46 2.52 -19.88 14.84
CA ASP A 46 3.27 -19.55 13.64
C ASP A 46 2.56 -20.10 12.39
N PRO A 47 2.35 -19.28 11.34
CA PRO A 47 1.66 -19.73 10.14
C PRO A 47 2.40 -20.87 9.43
N VAL A 48 3.74 -20.89 9.48
CA VAL A 48 4.64 -21.83 8.80
C VAL A 48 5.02 -23.00 9.72
N GLU A 49 5.53 -22.72 10.92
CA GLU A 49 6.02 -23.70 11.89
C GLU A 49 5.00 -23.99 13.01
N ARG A 50 3.92 -24.71 12.68
CA ARG A 50 2.79 -24.99 13.59
C ARG A 50 3.16 -25.67 14.92
N GLU A 51 4.27 -26.40 14.95
CA GLU A 51 4.71 -27.14 16.13
C GLU A 51 5.56 -26.29 17.10
N ALA A 52 5.82 -25.01 16.76
CA ALA A 52 6.67 -24.12 17.56
C ALA A 52 6.05 -23.69 18.90
N GLY A 53 4.74 -23.88 19.09
CA GLY A 53 4.02 -23.51 20.30
C GLY A 53 2.93 -22.47 20.04
N VAL A 54 2.33 -21.97 21.12
CA VAL A 54 1.21 -21.02 21.08
C VAL A 54 1.60 -19.76 21.86
N ALA A 55 1.24 -18.60 21.31
CA ALA A 55 1.29 -17.30 21.97
C ALA A 55 -0.12 -16.72 22.13
N ALA A 56 -0.27 -15.68 22.94
CA ALA A 56 -1.52 -14.97 23.15
C ALA A 56 -1.46 -13.56 22.54
N LEU A 57 -2.25 -13.32 21.50
CA LEU A 57 -2.44 -12.00 20.89
C LEU A 57 -3.42 -11.19 21.74
N SER A 58 -2.98 -10.07 22.32
CA SER A 58 -3.75 -9.27 23.27
C SER A 58 -4.07 -7.88 22.73
N PHE A 59 -5.36 -7.53 22.76
CA PHE A 59 -5.90 -6.22 22.42
C PHE A 59 -6.41 -5.54 23.69
N TRP A 60 -5.78 -4.44 24.08
CA TRP A 60 -6.07 -3.73 25.32
C TRP A 60 -6.92 -2.49 25.04
N ALA A 61 -8.10 -2.38 25.64
CA ALA A 61 -8.91 -1.16 25.55
C ALA A 61 -8.32 -0.02 26.38
N ASP A 62 -7.84 -0.37 27.57
CA ASP A 62 -7.25 0.57 28.53
C ASP A 62 -5.76 0.32 28.70
N SER A 63 -5.07 1.27 29.33
CA SER A 63 -3.63 1.14 29.61
C SER A 63 -3.40 -0.04 30.58
N PRO A 64 -2.63 -1.07 30.16
CA PRO A 64 -2.39 -2.24 31.00
C PRO A 64 -1.49 -1.93 32.19
N SER A 65 -1.65 -2.70 33.26
CA SER A 65 -0.63 -2.85 34.32
C SER A 65 0.05 -4.21 34.11
N PRO A 66 1.34 -4.29 33.74
CA PRO A 66 2.49 -3.50 34.17
C PRO A 66 3.03 -2.43 33.18
N ASP A 67 3.90 -1.56 33.70
CA ASP A 67 4.62 -0.52 32.95
C ASP A 67 5.42 -1.12 31.78
N GLY A 68 5.39 -0.44 30.62
CA GLY A 68 6.09 -0.86 29.40
C GLY A 68 5.18 -1.44 28.31
N ILE A 69 3.90 -1.68 28.62
CA ILE A 69 2.87 -2.03 27.63
C ILE A 69 1.88 -0.86 27.53
N ARG A 70 1.36 -0.58 26.33
CA ARG A 70 0.38 0.48 26.06
C ARG A 70 -0.96 -0.11 25.63
N ALA A 71 -2.02 0.68 25.80
CA ALA A 71 -3.32 0.36 25.22
C ALA A 71 -3.20 0.21 23.69
N THR A 72 -4.04 -0.65 23.12
CA THR A 72 -4.20 -0.73 21.68
C THR A 72 -4.86 0.55 21.17
N ASP A 73 -4.44 1.02 20.01
CA ASP A 73 -5.01 2.19 19.35
C ASP A 73 -6.53 2.01 19.20
N SER A 74 -7.30 2.98 19.70
CA SER A 74 -8.75 2.91 19.67
C SER A 74 -9.31 2.86 18.25
N SER A 75 -8.62 3.47 17.29
CA SER A 75 -8.98 3.37 15.88
C SER A 75 -8.88 1.93 15.38
N LEU A 76 -7.81 1.20 15.76
CA LEU A 76 -7.62 -0.19 15.40
C LEU A 76 -8.71 -1.10 16.01
N LEU A 77 -9.04 -0.88 17.29
CA LEU A 77 -10.12 -1.61 17.96
C LEU A 77 -11.44 -1.42 17.23
N SER A 78 -11.74 -0.18 16.82
CA SER A 78 -12.96 0.13 16.08
C SER A 78 -12.97 -0.50 14.67
N THR A 79 -11.86 -0.46 13.94
CA THR A 79 -11.74 -1.04 12.59
C THR A 79 -11.88 -2.55 12.59
N LEU A 80 -11.43 -3.21 13.66
CA LEU A 80 -11.53 -4.66 13.81
C LEU A 80 -12.85 -5.10 14.46
N ASP A 81 -13.80 -4.19 14.72
CA ASP A 81 -15.04 -4.52 15.46
C ASP A 81 -14.76 -5.26 16.79
N ILE A 82 -13.62 -4.96 17.44
CA ILE A 82 -13.28 -5.54 18.73
C ILE A 82 -14.00 -4.70 19.79
N LEU A 83 -15.19 -5.15 20.17
CA LEU A 83 -15.97 -4.55 21.24
C LEU A 83 -15.42 -5.04 22.58
N VAL A 84 -14.79 -4.13 23.31
CA VAL A 84 -14.46 -4.35 24.72
C VAL A 84 -15.67 -3.88 25.52
N SER A 85 -16.68 -4.74 25.59
CA SER A 85 -17.92 -4.50 26.34
C SER A 85 -17.83 -5.17 27.71
N ASN A 86 -18.26 -4.44 28.75
CA ASN A 86 -18.47 -4.96 30.10
C ASN A 86 -19.67 -5.92 30.21
N ASP A 87 -20.46 -6.08 29.15
CA ASP A 87 -21.57 -7.02 29.09
C ASP A 87 -21.14 -8.34 28.44
N ILE A 88 -20.60 -9.24 29.27
CA ILE A 88 -20.27 -10.64 28.96
C ILE A 88 -21.50 -11.44 28.42
N ASN A 89 -22.70 -10.85 28.47
CA ASN A 89 -23.95 -11.44 28.02
C ASN A 89 -24.23 -11.25 26.51
N GLU A 90 -23.55 -10.34 25.82
CA GLU A 90 -23.51 -10.32 24.36
C GLU A 90 -22.34 -11.21 23.94
N GLY A 91 -22.62 -12.41 23.46
CA GLY A 91 -21.59 -13.41 23.16
C GLY A 91 -20.48 -12.85 22.27
N LEU A 92 -19.24 -13.28 22.51
CA LEU A 92 -18.04 -12.91 21.74
C LEU A 92 -18.04 -13.55 20.33
N GLU A 93 -19.10 -14.28 19.96
CA GLU A 93 -19.24 -14.98 18.68
C GLU A 93 -19.27 -13.96 17.52
N GLY A 94 -18.29 -14.06 16.63
CA GLY A 94 -18.21 -13.23 15.43
C GLY A 94 -17.43 -11.91 15.60
N MET A 95 -16.75 -11.69 16.73
CA MET A 95 -15.89 -10.53 16.89
C MET A 95 -14.56 -10.66 16.12
N GLY A 96 -14.30 -9.63 15.31
CA GLY A 96 -13.03 -9.23 14.71
C GLY A 96 -12.26 -10.22 13.85
N LEU A 97 -11.59 -11.20 14.48
CA LEU A 97 -10.61 -12.08 13.86
C LEU A 97 -11.15 -13.51 13.78
N ARG A 98 -10.89 -14.19 12.66
CA ARG A 98 -11.40 -15.55 12.43
C ARG A 98 -10.35 -16.59 12.79
N GLN A 99 -10.80 -17.77 13.20
CA GLN A 99 -9.91 -18.92 13.33
C GLN A 99 -9.22 -19.22 11.99
N ASP A 100 -7.94 -19.60 12.07
CA ASP A 100 -7.02 -19.87 10.96
C ASP A 100 -6.67 -18.66 10.07
N GLU A 101 -7.09 -17.45 10.45
CA GLU A 101 -6.69 -16.23 9.75
C GLU A 101 -5.22 -15.88 10.02
N GLU A 102 -4.45 -15.65 8.95
CA GLU A 102 -3.09 -15.13 9.04
C GLU A 102 -3.09 -13.61 9.22
N LEU A 103 -2.20 -13.12 10.08
CA LEU A 103 -2.09 -11.73 10.46
C LEU A 103 -0.62 -11.29 10.44
N ILE A 104 -0.39 -10.02 10.11
CA ILE A 104 0.80 -9.29 10.55
C ILE A 104 0.35 -8.23 11.54
N VAL A 105 0.96 -8.22 12.73
CA VAL A 105 0.60 -7.30 13.80
C VAL A 105 1.81 -6.49 14.24
N ARG A 106 1.60 -5.20 14.54
CA ARG A 106 2.58 -4.43 15.33
C ARG A 106 2.29 -4.68 16.81
N ALA A 107 3.22 -5.29 17.52
CA ALA A 107 3.00 -5.69 18.90
C ALA A 107 4.27 -5.58 19.75
N VAL A 108 4.08 -5.43 21.06
CA VAL A 108 5.12 -5.54 22.09
C VAL A 108 5.08 -6.96 22.67
N PRO A 109 6.08 -7.82 22.40
CA PRO A 109 6.15 -9.15 22.99
C PRO A 109 6.44 -9.06 24.49
N ASN A 110 5.77 -9.88 25.27
CA ASN A 110 5.85 -9.90 26.73
C ASN A 110 5.82 -11.35 27.21
N TYR A 111 6.97 -11.85 27.66
CA TYR A 111 7.12 -13.22 28.12
C TYR A 111 6.81 -13.33 29.62
N ARG A 112 5.84 -14.18 29.98
CA ARG A 112 5.36 -14.44 31.34
C ARG A 112 5.12 -15.94 31.55
N PRO A 113 6.18 -16.69 31.91
CA PRO A 113 6.06 -18.13 32.05
C PRO A 113 5.11 -18.51 33.18
N GLY A 114 4.13 -19.37 32.89
CA GLY A 114 3.19 -19.92 33.86
C GLY A 114 2.09 -18.95 34.34
N GLU A 115 1.93 -17.79 33.71
CA GLU A 115 0.83 -16.87 33.96
C GLU A 115 -0.18 -16.90 32.80
N GLY A 116 -1.37 -17.47 33.03
CA GLY A 116 -2.50 -17.36 32.10
C GLY A 116 -2.53 -18.41 30.98
N GLU A 117 -2.91 -17.99 29.78
CA GLU A 117 -3.25 -18.85 28.64
C GLU A 117 -2.04 -19.25 27.76
N ALA A 118 -0.97 -18.47 27.80
CA ALA A 118 0.28 -18.72 27.06
C ALA A 118 1.47 -18.07 27.77
N ASP A 119 2.68 -18.57 27.55
CA ASP A 119 3.89 -17.97 28.14
C ASP A 119 4.33 -16.70 27.41
N LEU A 120 3.94 -16.50 26.13
CA LEU A 120 4.26 -15.31 25.35
C LEU A 120 2.99 -14.55 24.99
N TYR A 121 2.91 -13.29 25.41
CA TYR A 121 1.85 -12.37 25.03
C TYR A 121 2.34 -11.36 23.98
N LEU A 122 1.61 -11.23 22.88
CA LEU A 122 1.83 -10.21 21.86
C LEU A 122 0.83 -9.07 22.08
N ASN A 123 1.27 -7.97 22.69
CA ASN A 123 0.38 -6.85 22.99
C ASN A 123 0.29 -5.94 21.78
N VAL A 124 -0.84 -5.99 21.07
CA VAL A 124 -1.05 -5.24 19.82
C VAL A 124 -1.15 -3.76 20.11
N THR A 125 -0.43 -2.97 19.34
CA THR A 125 -0.34 -1.53 19.53
C THR A 125 -1.19 -0.77 18.54
N SER A 126 -0.86 -0.80 17.24
CA SER A 126 -1.45 0.15 16.27
C SER A 126 -1.70 -0.40 14.87
N VAL A 127 -1.19 -1.58 14.53
CA VAL A 127 -1.31 -2.13 13.16
C VAL A 127 -1.74 -3.59 13.22
N VAL A 128 -2.76 -3.93 12.42
CA VAL A 128 -3.12 -5.30 12.07
C VAL A 128 -3.40 -5.35 10.57
N ILE A 129 -2.66 -6.21 9.88
CA ILE A 129 -2.81 -6.54 8.46
C ILE A 129 -3.38 -7.96 8.40
N ARG A 130 -4.60 -8.09 7.89
CA ARG A 130 -5.31 -9.39 7.79
C ARG A 130 -5.01 -10.09 6.47
N SER A 131 -4.80 -11.39 6.43
CA SER A 131 -4.56 -12.13 5.19
C SER A 131 -3.45 -11.45 4.34
N PRO A 132 -2.21 -11.32 4.87
CA PRO A 132 -1.11 -10.61 4.20
C PRO A 132 -0.84 -11.11 2.77
N GLU A 133 -1.13 -12.35 2.45
CA GLU A 133 -1.02 -12.94 1.11
C GLU A 133 -2.00 -12.35 0.07
N THR A 134 -3.06 -11.69 0.53
CA THR A 134 -4.01 -11.03 -0.36
C THR A 134 -3.49 -9.66 -0.75
N LEU A 135 -2.95 -9.57 -1.96
CA LEU A 135 -2.45 -8.32 -2.54
C LEU A 135 -3.58 -7.33 -2.86
N VAL A 136 -3.55 -6.16 -2.24
CA VAL A 136 -4.52 -5.08 -2.44
C VAL A 136 -3.84 -3.85 -3.06
N SER A 137 -4.23 -3.51 -4.28
CA SER A 137 -3.75 -2.31 -4.99
C SER A 137 -4.69 -1.12 -4.86
N LYS A 138 -4.24 0.08 -5.24
CA LYS A 138 -5.10 1.29 -5.31
C LYS A 138 -6.42 1.03 -6.05
N ALA A 139 -6.36 0.35 -7.20
CA ALA A 139 -7.56 0.06 -7.99
C ALA A 139 -8.51 -0.90 -7.25
N LYS A 140 -7.97 -1.84 -6.47
CA LYS A 140 -8.74 -2.73 -5.61
C LYS A 140 -9.39 -1.97 -4.45
N LEU A 141 -8.65 -1.09 -3.77
CA LEU A 141 -9.16 -0.25 -2.68
C LEU A 141 -10.31 0.64 -3.14
N ARG A 142 -10.13 1.39 -4.25
CA ARG A 142 -11.16 2.29 -4.78
C ARG A 142 -12.44 1.57 -5.19
N VAL A 143 -12.31 0.38 -5.79
CA VAL A 143 -13.47 -0.41 -6.20
C VAL A 143 -14.18 -1.00 -4.97
N GLN A 144 -13.43 -1.46 -3.97
CA GLN A 144 -14.00 -1.97 -2.72
C GLN A 144 -14.82 -0.89 -1.99
N GLU A 145 -14.27 0.31 -1.87
CA GLU A 145 -14.93 1.46 -1.25
C GLU A 145 -16.23 1.83 -1.99
N ARG A 146 -16.19 1.89 -3.33
CA ARG A 146 -17.37 2.20 -4.15
C ARG A 146 -18.43 1.09 -4.06
N CYS A 147 -18.03 -0.16 -4.31
CA CYS A 147 -18.93 -1.31 -4.42
C CYS A 147 -18.20 -2.64 -4.20
N SER A 148 -18.38 -3.26 -3.03
CA SER A 148 -17.84 -4.58 -2.72
C SER A 148 -18.32 -5.70 -3.66
N ARG A 149 -19.49 -5.54 -4.30
CA ARG A 149 -19.95 -6.47 -5.35
C ARG A 149 -19.11 -6.35 -6.62
N GLU A 150 -18.84 -5.13 -7.07
CA GLU A 150 -17.95 -4.91 -8.22
C GLU A 150 -16.56 -5.48 -7.91
N TYR A 151 -16.04 -5.22 -6.71
CA TYR A 151 -14.77 -5.79 -6.26
C TYR A 151 -14.77 -7.31 -6.39
N TYR A 152 -15.80 -7.96 -5.86
CA TYR A 152 -15.95 -9.42 -5.90
C TYR A 152 -15.98 -9.95 -7.34
N LEU A 153 -16.81 -9.37 -8.21
CA LEU A 153 -16.92 -9.82 -9.59
C LEU A 153 -15.62 -9.59 -10.37
N ARG A 154 -15.01 -8.41 -10.21
CA ARG A 154 -13.79 -8.01 -10.94
C ARG A 154 -12.56 -8.77 -10.50
N TYR A 155 -12.31 -8.90 -9.20
CA TYR A 155 -11.04 -9.38 -8.67
C TYR A 155 -11.08 -10.78 -8.05
N VAL A 156 -12.25 -11.24 -7.59
CA VAL A 156 -12.41 -12.58 -7.01
C VAL A 156 -12.87 -13.57 -8.08
N LYS A 157 -13.84 -13.17 -8.91
CA LYS A 157 -14.34 -14.01 -10.02
C LYS A 157 -13.65 -13.77 -11.35
N ASN A 158 -12.78 -12.76 -11.44
CA ASN A 158 -12.11 -12.36 -12.69
C ASN A 158 -13.09 -12.21 -13.86
N ALA A 159 -14.29 -11.69 -13.59
CA ALA A 159 -15.32 -11.54 -14.59
C ALA A 159 -14.90 -10.45 -15.61
N TYR A 160 -14.98 -10.81 -16.89
CA TYR A 160 -14.47 -9.99 -17.98
C TYR A 160 -15.37 -8.76 -18.25
N THR A 161 -14.81 -7.55 -18.23
CA THR A 161 -15.54 -6.29 -18.48
C THR A 161 -15.30 -5.68 -19.86
N GLY A 162 -14.66 -6.40 -20.79
CA GLY A 162 -14.08 -5.78 -21.98
C GLY A 162 -12.69 -5.19 -21.69
N GLY A 163 -11.78 -5.29 -22.66
CA GLY A 163 -10.41 -4.80 -22.56
C GLY A 163 -10.25 -3.29 -22.73
N ARG A 164 -9.01 -2.79 -22.61
CA ARG A 164 -8.61 -1.38 -22.82
C ARG A 164 -9.09 -0.82 -24.18
N TYR A 165 -9.35 -1.70 -25.16
CA TYR A 165 -9.81 -1.39 -26.52
C TYR A 165 -11.33 -1.22 -26.67
N ASN A 166 -12.12 -1.24 -25.59
CA ASN A 166 -13.54 -0.85 -25.63
C ASN A 166 -13.76 0.63 -25.26
N ARG A 167 -12.70 1.36 -24.93
CA ARG A 167 -12.75 2.78 -24.56
C ARG A 167 -12.87 3.69 -25.78
N GLU A 168 -13.26 4.94 -25.58
CA GLU A 168 -13.24 5.94 -26.67
C GLU A 168 -11.81 6.23 -27.15
N ASN A 169 -11.65 6.64 -28.41
CA ASN A 169 -10.33 6.79 -29.05
C ASN A 169 -9.40 7.73 -28.25
N TYR A 170 -9.91 8.87 -27.80
CA TYR A 170 -9.12 9.83 -27.01
C TYR A 170 -8.59 9.23 -25.69
N GLN A 171 -9.33 8.31 -25.07
CA GLN A 171 -8.89 7.65 -23.85
C GLN A 171 -7.77 6.65 -24.15
N ARG A 172 -7.83 5.95 -25.28
CA ARG A 172 -6.77 5.03 -25.71
C ARG A 172 -5.48 5.79 -26.00
N SER A 173 -5.58 6.91 -26.73
CA SER A 173 -4.45 7.80 -27.00
C SER A 173 -3.82 8.32 -25.71
N SER A 174 -4.63 8.82 -24.77
CA SER A 174 -4.10 9.31 -23.49
C SER A 174 -3.46 8.21 -22.63
N ILE A 175 -3.97 6.98 -22.66
CA ILE A 175 -3.38 5.85 -21.93
C ILE A 175 -2.04 5.47 -22.57
N PHE A 176 -1.99 5.39 -23.89
CA PHE A 176 -0.76 5.10 -24.63
C PHE A 176 0.32 6.16 -24.35
N ARG A 177 -0.03 7.46 -24.43
CA ARG A 177 0.89 8.55 -24.06
C ARG A 177 1.43 8.37 -22.66
N GLY A 178 0.55 8.10 -21.69
CA GLY A 178 0.93 7.86 -20.30
C GLY A 178 1.96 6.74 -20.20
N ASN A 179 1.60 5.54 -20.64
CA ASN A 179 2.46 4.36 -20.59
C ASN A 179 3.82 4.60 -21.28
N ALA A 180 3.82 5.18 -22.48
CA ALA A 180 5.05 5.44 -23.22
C ALA A 180 5.99 6.39 -22.45
N VAL A 181 5.47 7.45 -21.83
CA VAL A 181 6.30 8.36 -21.01
C VAL A 181 6.88 7.64 -19.81
N HIS A 182 6.10 6.80 -19.11
CA HIS A 182 6.61 6.01 -17.97
C HIS A 182 7.70 5.03 -18.42
N GLU A 183 7.47 4.24 -19.47
CA GLU A 183 8.45 3.25 -19.95
C GLU A 183 9.74 3.91 -20.47
N ILE A 184 9.63 5.06 -21.16
CA ILE A 184 10.79 5.82 -21.61
C ILE A 184 11.58 6.38 -20.41
N ALA A 185 10.87 6.93 -19.41
CA ALA A 185 11.48 7.48 -18.20
C ALA A 185 12.16 6.39 -17.37
N GLU A 186 11.48 5.27 -17.12
CA GLU A 186 12.01 4.06 -16.48
C GLU A 186 13.33 3.66 -17.13
N LYS A 187 13.30 3.43 -18.44
CA LYS A 187 14.48 2.98 -19.19
C LYS A 187 15.62 3.98 -19.15
N ALA A 188 15.31 5.28 -19.17
CA ALA A 188 16.34 6.31 -19.05
C ALA A 188 16.94 6.35 -17.64
N PHE A 189 16.15 6.20 -16.58
CA PHE A 189 16.67 6.15 -15.21
C PHE A 189 17.47 4.87 -14.95
N GLU A 190 17.09 3.74 -15.54
CA GLU A 190 17.82 2.47 -15.38
C GLU A 190 19.13 2.43 -16.16
N GLU A 191 19.13 2.85 -17.42
CA GLU A 191 20.23 2.59 -18.36
C GLU A 191 21.07 3.84 -18.64
N HIS A 192 20.56 5.03 -18.32
CA HIS A 192 21.15 6.32 -18.67
C HIS A 192 21.14 7.32 -17.50
N LEU A 193 21.16 6.83 -16.25
CA LEU A 193 21.20 7.67 -15.06
C LEU A 193 22.38 8.66 -15.08
N ASP A 194 23.54 8.19 -15.53
CA ASP A 194 24.76 8.99 -15.67
C ASP A 194 24.57 10.23 -16.55
N ARG A 195 23.70 10.16 -17.57
CA ARG A 195 23.39 11.31 -18.42
C ARG A 195 22.60 12.38 -17.68
N PHE A 196 21.74 12.01 -16.72
CA PHE A 196 21.10 12.99 -15.84
C PHE A 196 22.14 13.62 -14.91
N LEU A 197 22.95 12.80 -14.24
CA LEU A 197 23.95 13.25 -13.26
C LEU A 197 25.02 14.18 -13.86
N ASN A 198 25.33 14.01 -15.15
CA ASN A 198 26.33 14.80 -15.87
C ASN A 198 25.75 15.94 -16.73
N ASP A 199 24.44 16.19 -16.66
CA ASP A 199 23.75 17.22 -17.45
C ASP A 199 23.90 17.04 -18.97
N GLU A 200 23.77 15.80 -19.44
CA GLU A 200 23.99 15.41 -20.85
C GLU A 200 22.68 15.22 -21.65
N TRP A 201 21.53 15.43 -21.02
CA TRP A 201 20.24 15.44 -21.72
C TRP A 201 19.98 16.83 -22.31
N THR A 202 20.10 16.93 -23.64
CA THR A 202 19.61 18.09 -24.41
C THR A 202 18.27 17.76 -25.06
N PRO A 203 17.43 18.76 -25.38
CA PRO A 203 16.17 18.54 -26.10
C PRO A 203 16.32 17.68 -27.35
N GLU A 204 17.35 17.90 -28.18
CA GLU A 204 17.57 17.10 -29.38
C GLU A 204 17.93 15.64 -29.07
N SER A 205 18.70 15.42 -27.99
CA SER A 205 19.06 14.07 -27.57
C SER A 205 17.87 13.31 -26.99
N VAL A 206 16.95 14.00 -26.30
CA VAL A 206 15.72 13.41 -25.78
C VAL A 206 14.77 13.07 -26.94
N GLU A 207 14.60 13.96 -27.91
CA GLU A 207 13.80 13.70 -29.11
C GLU A 207 14.30 12.47 -29.88
N THR A 208 15.61 12.36 -30.06
CA THR A 208 16.24 11.20 -30.72
C THR A 208 15.95 9.91 -29.94
N TYR A 209 16.21 9.91 -28.63
CA TYR A 209 15.98 8.76 -27.76
C TYR A 209 14.52 8.32 -27.74
N CYS A 210 13.58 9.26 -27.56
CA CYS A 210 12.14 8.99 -27.60
C CYS A 210 11.71 8.40 -28.94
N THR A 211 12.21 8.95 -30.05
CA THR A 211 11.83 8.48 -31.40
C THR A 211 12.29 7.05 -31.63
N GLU A 212 13.55 6.74 -31.28
CA GLU A 212 14.10 5.39 -31.36
C GLU A 212 13.33 4.42 -30.45
N PHE A 213 13.06 4.81 -29.20
CA PHE A 213 12.29 3.99 -28.26
C PHE A 213 10.87 3.70 -28.76
N LEU A 214 10.18 4.71 -29.29
CA LEU A 214 8.84 4.54 -29.84
C LEU A 214 8.87 3.55 -31.03
N ASP A 215 9.81 3.71 -31.94
CA ASP A 215 9.91 2.89 -33.15
C ASP A 215 10.31 1.44 -32.85
N ASP A 216 11.28 1.23 -31.96
CA ASP A 216 11.84 -0.09 -31.68
C ASP A 216 11.10 -0.82 -30.54
N GLY A 217 10.69 -0.09 -29.49
CA GLY A 217 10.08 -0.65 -28.28
C GLY A 217 8.55 -0.73 -28.33
N LEU A 218 7.89 0.25 -28.95
CA LEU A 218 6.42 0.41 -28.87
C LEU A 218 5.69 0.23 -30.21
N GLY A 219 6.35 -0.30 -31.24
CA GLY A 219 5.75 -0.46 -32.58
C GLY A 219 4.46 -1.28 -32.61
N PHE A 220 4.34 -2.32 -31.77
CA PHE A 220 3.11 -3.13 -31.70
C PHE A 220 1.93 -2.35 -31.09
N GLU A 221 2.16 -1.62 -30.01
CA GLU A 221 1.12 -0.82 -29.36
C GLU A 221 0.65 0.34 -30.24
N GLN A 222 1.59 0.98 -30.93
CA GLN A 222 1.30 1.99 -31.94
C GLN A 222 0.44 1.42 -33.07
N ALA A 223 0.75 0.22 -33.57
CA ALA A 223 -0.06 -0.45 -34.59
C ALA A 223 -1.48 -0.71 -34.09
N LEU A 224 -1.64 -1.17 -32.84
CA LEU A 224 -2.95 -1.35 -32.22
C LEU A 224 -3.71 -0.03 -32.09
N LEU A 225 -3.04 1.07 -31.71
CA LEU A 225 -3.65 2.39 -31.59
C LEU A 225 -4.21 2.86 -32.94
N VAL A 226 -3.42 2.71 -34.02
CA VAL A 226 -3.81 3.02 -35.40
C VAL A 226 -4.98 2.15 -35.87
N LEU A 227 -4.90 0.83 -35.69
CA LEU A 227 -5.97 -0.11 -36.05
C LEU A 227 -7.28 0.22 -35.34
N SER A 228 -7.18 0.79 -34.13
CA SER A 228 -8.31 1.18 -33.32
C SER A 228 -8.92 2.55 -33.73
N GLY A 229 -8.28 3.26 -34.67
CA GLY A 229 -8.72 4.55 -35.21
C GLY A 229 -8.32 5.77 -34.38
N ALA A 230 -7.41 5.60 -33.41
CA ALA A 230 -6.97 6.65 -32.50
C ALA A 230 -5.77 7.47 -33.03
N GLY A 231 -5.05 6.96 -34.04
CA GLY A 231 -3.93 7.65 -34.69
C GLY A 231 -2.62 7.58 -33.90
N LEU A 232 -1.62 8.36 -34.33
CA LEU A 232 -0.29 8.47 -33.69
C LEU A 232 0.04 9.91 -33.26
N ASP A 233 -0.96 10.77 -33.17
CA ASP A 233 -0.80 12.20 -32.87
C ASP A 233 -0.16 12.46 -31.50
N GLU A 234 -0.16 11.45 -30.61
CA GLU A 234 0.45 11.54 -29.28
C GLU A 234 1.98 11.48 -29.30
N ARG A 235 2.64 11.08 -30.40
CA ARG A 235 4.11 10.96 -30.45
C ARG A 235 4.80 12.28 -30.11
N ASP A 236 4.34 13.38 -30.68
CA ASP A 236 4.91 14.71 -30.44
C ASP A 236 4.71 15.12 -28.97
N HIS A 237 3.55 14.77 -28.39
CA HIS A 237 3.28 15.03 -26.97
C HIS A 237 4.12 14.16 -26.03
N ILE A 238 4.43 12.91 -26.40
CA ILE A 238 5.35 12.06 -25.64
C ILE A 238 6.73 12.71 -25.61
N VAL A 239 7.26 13.11 -26.77
CA VAL A 239 8.56 13.78 -26.88
C VAL A 239 8.58 15.08 -26.07
N GLU A 240 7.54 15.91 -26.18
CA GLU A 240 7.43 17.17 -25.43
C GLU A 240 7.48 16.94 -23.92
N ILE A 241 6.67 16.00 -23.42
CA ILE A 241 6.58 15.70 -21.98
C ILE A 241 7.90 15.12 -21.46
N THR A 242 8.48 14.16 -22.17
CA THR A 242 9.75 13.55 -21.77
C THR A 242 10.90 14.55 -21.82
N THR A 243 10.92 15.43 -22.84
CA THR A 243 11.93 16.49 -22.93
C THR A 243 11.89 17.37 -21.70
N ARG A 244 10.70 17.86 -21.31
CA ARG A 244 10.55 18.66 -20.09
C ARG A 244 11.02 17.91 -18.85
N LEU A 245 10.64 16.64 -18.72
CA LEU A 245 11.04 15.82 -17.58
C LEU A 245 12.57 15.65 -17.52
N PHE A 246 13.22 15.36 -18.64
CA PHE A 246 14.64 14.98 -18.66
C PHE A 246 15.58 16.17 -18.56
N THR A 247 15.13 17.36 -18.95
CA THR A 247 15.92 18.60 -18.87
C THR A 247 15.56 19.46 -17.66
N ASP A 248 14.76 18.95 -16.72
CA ASP A 248 14.35 19.68 -15.53
C ASP A 248 15.48 19.75 -14.49
N GLU A 249 15.82 20.97 -14.06
CA GLU A 249 16.91 21.19 -13.11
C GLU A 249 16.57 20.62 -11.71
N GLU A 250 15.32 20.75 -11.25
CA GLU A 250 14.92 20.25 -9.92
C GLU A 250 14.96 18.72 -9.86
N LEU A 251 14.51 18.03 -10.91
CA LEU A 251 14.64 16.56 -10.99
C LEU A 251 16.11 16.13 -10.95
N ARG A 252 16.95 16.77 -11.76
CA ARG A 252 18.38 16.46 -11.84
C ARG A 252 19.08 16.67 -10.50
N ASP A 253 18.78 17.78 -9.83
CA ASP A 253 19.37 18.09 -8.53
C ASP A 253 18.98 17.02 -7.49
N ARG A 254 17.71 16.60 -7.46
CA ARG A 254 17.24 15.49 -6.59
C ARG A 254 17.93 14.16 -6.89
N LEU A 255 18.09 13.82 -8.17
CA LEU A 255 18.81 12.60 -8.59
C LEU A 255 20.29 12.64 -8.20
N THR A 256 20.90 13.82 -8.23
CA THR A 256 22.33 14.02 -7.92
C THR A 256 22.60 14.02 -6.42
N GLU A 257 21.65 14.52 -5.63
CA GLU A 257 21.74 14.53 -4.16
C GLU A 257 21.44 13.17 -3.53
N ALA A 258 20.71 12.29 -4.22
CA ALA A 258 20.32 10.99 -3.71
C ALA A 258 21.50 10.01 -3.60
N ASP A 259 21.61 9.31 -2.47
CA ASP A 259 22.60 8.23 -2.28
C ASP A 259 22.18 6.95 -3.02
N SER A 260 20.88 6.76 -3.21
CA SER A 260 20.25 5.61 -3.85
C SER A 260 19.13 6.03 -4.81
N VAL A 261 19.12 5.40 -5.99
CA VAL A 261 18.09 5.60 -7.02
C VAL A 261 17.56 4.24 -7.43
N GLU A 262 16.29 3.99 -7.15
CA GLU A 262 15.59 2.78 -7.54
C GLU A 262 14.41 3.14 -8.44
N VAL A 263 14.21 2.34 -9.49
CA VAL A 263 13.23 2.60 -10.54
C VAL A 263 12.22 1.46 -10.52
N GLU A 264 10.94 1.78 -10.72
CA GLU A 264 9.86 0.79 -10.77
C GLU A 264 9.80 -0.13 -9.52
N TRP A 265 10.02 0.46 -8.34
CA TRP A 265 10.08 -0.26 -7.07
C TRP A 265 8.72 -0.88 -6.71
N PHE A 266 8.70 -2.21 -6.60
CA PHE A 266 7.52 -2.94 -6.14
C PHE A 266 7.40 -2.83 -4.63
N LEU A 267 6.20 -2.46 -4.16
CA LEU A 267 5.90 -2.49 -2.72
C LEU A 267 6.05 -3.91 -2.17
N ASP A 268 6.49 -4.02 -0.92
CA ASP A 268 6.61 -5.30 -0.22
C ASP A 268 5.27 -6.06 -0.19
N GLN A 269 5.26 -7.18 -0.91
CA GLN A 269 4.11 -8.05 -1.07
C GLN A 269 3.76 -8.79 0.22
N ASP A 270 4.71 -8.95 1.14
CA ASP A 270 4.46 -9.62 2.42
C ASP A 270 3.53 -8.79 3.32
N LEU A 271 3.41 -7.48 3.10
CA LEU A 271 2.43 -6.61 3.77
C LEU A 271 1.05 -6.63 3.10
N GLY A 272 0.91 -7.35 1.98
CA GLY A 272 -0.34 -7.46 1.23
C GLY A 272 -0.76 -6.17 0.51
N PHE A 273 0.19 -5.26 0.30
CA PHE A 273 0.00 -4.12 -0.59
C PHE A 273 0.50 -4.47 -1.99
N ALA A 274 -0.17 -3.93 -3.01
CA ALA A 274 0.29 -4.03 -4.39
C ALA A 274 0.37 -2.64 -5.02
N GLY A 275 1.56 -2.30 -5.46
CA GLY A 275 1.86 -1.03 -6.09
C GLY A 275 3.27 -1.07 -6.65
N GLN A 276 3.52 -0.13 -7.54
CA GLN A 276 4.80 0.09 -8.17
C GLN A 276 5.03 1.59 -8.12
N VAL A 277 6.14 1.98 -7.49
CA VAL A 277 6.58 3.36 -7.40
C VAL A 277 7.46 3.61 -8.61
N ASP A 278 7.18 4.66 -9.39
CA ASP A 278 7.94 4.93 -10.62
C ASP A 278 9.43 5.18 -10.31
N LEU A 279 9.70 5.96 -9.25
CA LEU A 279 11.06 6.31 -8.83
C LEU A 279 11.13 6.44 -7.31
N LEU A 280 12.14 5.86 -6.67
CA LEU A 280 12.42 5.93 -5.24
C LEU A 280 13.83 6.49 -5.04
N LEU A 281 13.92 7.66 -4.40
CA LEU A 281 15.20 8.32 -4.09
C LEU A 281 15.37 8.33 -2.57
N ASP A 282 16.34 7.59 -2.04
CA ASP A 282 16.58 7.48 -0.59
C ASP A 282 15.28 7.24 0.22
N GLU A 283 14.53 6.22 -0.18
CA GLU A 283 13.22 5.86 0.39
C GLU A 283 12.08 6.88 0.17
N THR A 284 12.34 7.99 -0.51
CA THR A 284 11.33 9.00 -0.88
C THR A 284 10.68 8.64 -2.22
N PRO A 285 9.37 8.35 -2.26
CA PRO A 285 8.72 7.93 -3.49
C PRO A 285 8.30 9.12 -4.37
N TYR A 286 8.50 8.96 -5.67
CA TYR A 286 8.14 9.88 -6.74
C TYR A 286 7.22 9.17 -7.73
N ASP A 287 6.13 9.84 -8.12
CA ASP A 287 5.11 9.28 -9.01
C ASP A 287 4.81 10.28 -10.13
N ILE A 288 5.17 9.90 -11.35
CA ILE A 288 5.09 10.69 -12.57
C ILE A 288 3.65 10.68 -13.06
N LYS A 289 3.17 11.84 -13.52
CA LYS A 289 1.81 12.01 -14.02
C LYS A 289 1.78 12.83 -15.29
N THR A 290 1.33 12.20 -16.38
CA THR A 290 1.21 12.84 -17.70
C THR A 290 -0.08 13.66 -17.89
N THR A 291 -0.86 13.86 -16.82
CA THR A 291 -2.11 14.62 -16.87
C THR A 291 -1.82 16.09 -17.12
N ARG A 292 -2.46 16.67 -18.12
CA ARG A 292 -2.28 18.07 -18.47
C ARG A 292 -2.92 18.99 -17.44
N ASN A 293 -2.17 19.95 -16.90
CA ASN A 293 -2.65 21.01 -15.98
C ASN A 293 -3.65 20.49 -14.92
N PRO A 294 -3.22 19.57 -14.04
CA PRO A 294 -4.14 18.98 -13.06
C PRO A 294 -4.67 20.06 -12.12
N ASN A 295 -5.98 20.03 -11.88
CA ASN A 295 -6.62 20.82 -10.84
C ASN A 295 -6.46 20.13 -9.46
N ASP A 296 -6.84 20.83 -8.39
CA ASP A 296 -6.69 20.33 -7.01
C ASP A 296 -7.39 18.98 -6.80
N GLU A 297 -8.60 18.79 -7.35
CA GLU A 297 -9.33 17.51 -7.24
C GLU A 297 -8.57 16.35 -7.90
N THR A 298 -7.89 16.61 -9.02
CA THR A 298 -7.08 15.61 -9.72
C THR A 298 -5.81 15.31 -8.93
N ILE A 299 -5.18 16.35 -8.39
CA ILE A 299 -4.00 16.21 -7.53
C ILE A 299 -4.36 15.37 -6.30
N ASP A 300 -5.47 15.65 -5.61
CA ASP A 300 -5.92 14.88 -4.44
C ASP A 300 -6.12 13.39 -4.78
N LYS A 301 -6.71 13.08 -5.94
CA LYS A 301 -6.87 11.70 -6.43
C LYS A 301 -5.53 11.01 -6.72
N HIS A 302 -4.53 11.75 -7.18
CA HIS A 302 -3.19 11.21 -7.39
C HIS A 302 -2.46 11.04 -6.05
N SER A 303 -2.55 12.02 -5.15
CA SER A 303 -1.99 11.98 -3.79
C SER A 303 -2.46 10.77 -3.00
N TYR A 304 -3.72 10.34 -3.18
CA TYR A 304 -4.23 9.11 -2.58
C TYR A 304 -3.40 7.86 -2.92
N GLN A 305 -2.87 7.77 -4.14
CA GLN A 305 -1.95 6.67 -4.53
C GLN A 305 -0.65 6.74 -3.76
N LEU A 306 -0.08 7.94 -3.70
CA LEU A 306 1.23 8.14 -3.12
C LEU A 306 1.20 7.94 -1.60
N LYS A 307 0.08 8.30 -0.95
CA LYS A 307 -0.17 7.99 0.47
C LYS A 307 -0.27 6.49 0.74
N LEU A 308 -0.82 5.70 -0.19
CA LEU A 308 -0.80 4.24 -0.10
C LEU A 308 0.64 3.72 -0.15
N TYR A 309 1.46 4.25 -1.06
CA TYR A 309 2.87 3.86 -1.20
C TYR A 309 3.66 4.21 0.06
N LEU A 310 3.51 5.44 0.56
CA LEU A 310 4.08 5.87 1.84
C LEU A 310 3.64 4.98 3.00
N THR A 311 2.37 4.55 3.05
CA THR A 311 1.90 3.65 4.10
C THR A 311 2.61 2.29 4.05
N SER A 312 2.82 1.73 2.85
CA SER A 312 3.53 0.47 2.70
C SER A 312 5.01 0.60 3.08
N LEU A 313 5.70 1.61 2.54
CA LEU A 313 7.12 1.88 2.82
C LEU A 313 7.36 2.17 4.31
N LEU A 314 6.44 2.90 4.96
CA LEU A 314 6.47 3.10 6.41
C LEU A 314 6.54 1.75 7.16
N PHE A 315 5.72 0.77 6.80
CA PHE A 315 5.71 -0.52 7.47
C PHE A 315 6.91 -1.39 7.15
N GLU A 316 7.45 -1.28 5.94
CA GLU A 316 8.67 -1.95 5.50
C GLU A 316 9.89 -1.47 6.31
N ASN A 317 10.03 -0.15 6.44
CA ASN A 317 11.20 0.53 7.03
C ASN A 317 11.10 0.71 8.55
N LEU A 318 9.94 0.43 9.16
CA LEU A 318 9.78 0.52 10.61
C LEU A 318 10.70 -0.47 11.34
N GLU A 319 11.68 0.09 12.05
CA GLU A 319 12.60 -0.68 12.90
C GLU A 319 11.93 -1.14 14.20
N ASN A 320 12.58 -2.07 14.90
CA ASN A 320 12.14 -2.48 16.23
C ASN A 320 12.20 -1.29 17.21
N GLY A 321 11.22 -1.18 18.10
CA GLY A 321 11.12 -0.12 19.10
C GLY A 321 10.58 1.22 18.57
N GLN A 322 10.51 1.41 17.24
CA GLN A 322 9.93 2.62 16.66
C GLN A 322 8.40 2.63 16.78
N SER A 323 7.84 3.82 17.02
CA SER A 323 6.39 4.01 17.07
C SER A 323 5.90 4.57 15.75
N VAL A 324 4.96 3.88 15.09
CA VAL A 324 4.37 4.30 13.81
C VAL A 324 3.94 5.78 13.81
N ARG A 325 3.21 6.19 14.85
CA ARG A 325 2.74 7.57 15.01
C ARG A 325 3.85 8.60 15.14
N LYS A 326 5.01 8.23 15.70
CA LYS A 326 6.15 9.15 15.84
C LYS A 326 6.84 9.36 14.50
N VAL A 327 7.08 8.28 13.76
CA VAL A 327 7.67 8.34 12.42
C VAL A 327 6.81 9.18 11.48
N ILE A 328 5.48 9.02 11.52
CA ILE A 328 4.55 9.88 10.78
C ILE A 328 4.66 11.35 11.20
N ALA A 329 4.77 11.61 12.50
CA ALA A 329 4.87 12.98 13.04
C ALA A 329 6.23 13.65 12.73
N GLU A 330 7.27 12.89 12.46
CA GLU A 330 8.58 13.38 12.01
C GLU A 330 8.56 13.85 10.55
N GLY A 331 7.52 13.47 9.79
CA GLY A 331 7.24 13.95 8.44
C GLY A 331 7.76 12.99 7.37
N GLN A 332 6.85 12.20 6.79
CA GLN A 332 7.14 11.43 5.59
C GLN A 332 6.53 12.11 4.37
N THR A 333 7.38 12.43 3.40
CA THR A 333 7.01 13.17 2.19
C THR A 333 7.23 12.30 0.97
N ALA A 334 6.37 12.47 0.00
CA ALA A 334 6.51 11.94 -1.36
C ALA A 334 6.22 13.05 -2.37
N TYR A 335 6.51 12.81 -3.65
CA TYR A 335 6.29 13.82 -4.68
C TYR A 335 5.53 13.30 -5.89
N LEU A 336 4.49 14.04 -6.27
CA LEU A 336 3.89 13.90 -7.59
C LEU A 336 4.66 14.79 -8.58
N ILE A 337 5.06 14.21 -9.71
CA ILE A 337 5.79 14.92 -10.76
C ILE A 337 4.87 15.15 -11.95
N TYR A 338 4.64 16.42 -12.30
CA TYR A 338 3.81 16.82 -13.45
C TYR A 338 4.63 17.55 -14.52
N PRO A 339 5.19 16.83 -15.49
CA PRO A 339 5.90 17.44 -16.62
C PRO A 339 4.97 18.10 -17.66
N ASN A 340 3.67 17.78 -17.64
CA ASN A 340 2.68 18.28 -18.60
C ASN A 340 1.88 19.47 -18.04
N VAL A 341 2.57 20.54 -17.66
CA VAL A 341 1.96 21.78 -17.17
C VAL A 341 2.22 22.96 -18.12
N ASP A 342 1.43 24.03 -18.01
CA ASP A 342 1.61 25.24 -18.83
C ASP A 342 2.84 26.07 -18.40
N ALA A 343 3.43 25.77 -17.24
CA ALA A 343 4.71 26.35 -16.83
C ALA A 343 5.86 25.77 -17.67
N GLU A 344 6.98 26.50 -17.74
CA GLU A 344 8.19 26.03 -18.42
C GLU A 344 8.84 24.85 -17.67
N ASP A 345 8.73 24.84 -16.34
CA ASP A 345 9.34 23.85 -15.46
C ASP A 345 8.39 22.70 -15.07
N VAL A 346 8.95 21.57 -14.65
CA VAL A 346 8.19 20.45 -14.11
C VAL A 346 7.60 20.84 -12.75
N ARG A 347 6.31 20.53 -12.53
CA ARG A 347 5.68 20.82 -11.24
C ARG A 347 5.83 19.63 -10.28
N PHE A 348 6.54 19.85 -9.19
CA PHE A 348 6.60 18.95 -8.04
C PHE A 348 5.54 19.31 -7.00
N VAL A 349 4.75 18.33 -6.58
CA VAL A 349 3.75 18.51 -5.52
C VAL A 349 4.06 17.58 -4.36
N PRO A 350 4.41 18.11 -3.17
CA PRO A 350 4.64 17.27 -2.00
C PRO A 350 3.32 16.63 -1.53
N VAL A 351 3.42 15.39 -1.10
CA VAL A 351 2.33 14.62 -0.49
C VAL A 351 2.83 14.08 0.83
N GLU A 352 2.13 14.44 1.90
CA GLU A 352 2.46 14.00 3.25
C GLU A 352 1.50 12.90 3.71
N LEU A 353 2.03 11.95 4.47
CA LEU A 353 1.24 10.90 5.10
C LEU A 353 0.73 11.35 6.46
N THR A 354 -0.56 11.16 6.74
CA THR A 354 -1.14 11.38 8.08
C THR A 354 -1.56 10.06 8.72
N TRP A 355 -1.71 10.05 10.05
CA TRP A 355 -2.22 8.87 10.75
C TRP A 355 -3.65 8.49 10.31
N SER A 356 -4.47 9.47 9.93
CA SER A 356 -5.82 9.21 9.41
C SER A 356 -5.78 8.44 8.10
N ASP A 357 -4.83 8.77 7.22
CA ASP A 357 -4.65 8.05 5.95
C ASP A 357 -4.26 6.59 6.22
N VAL A 358 -3.34 6.33 7.16
CA VAL A 358 -2.92 4.97 7.53
C VAL A 358 -4.08 4.15 8.08
N ILE A 359 -4.91 4.72 8.96
CA ILE A 359 -6.12 4.05 9.47
C ILE A 359 -7.06 3.69 8.32
N GLU A 360 -7.32 4.64 7.42
CA GLU A 360 -8.20 4.43 6.27
C GLU A 360 -7.70 3.28 5.39
N PHE A 361 -6.41 3.28 5.02
CA PHE A 361 -5.85 2.23 4.19
C PHE A 361 -5.87 0.86 4.86
N LEU A 362 -5.54 0.78 6.16
CA LEU A 362 -5.63 -0.47 6.91
C LEU A 362 -7.08 -0.97 6.96
N GLN A 363 -8.06 -0.10 7.18
CA GLN A 363 -9.47 -0.44 7.19
C GLN A 363 -9.94 -0.97 5.83
N VAL A 364 -9.76 -0.19 4.76
CA VAL A 364 -10.24 -0.57 3.42
C VAL A 364 -9.55 -1.84 2.94
N ARG A 365 -8.25 -2.02 3.22
CA ARG A 365 -7.51 -3.25 2.92
C ARG A 365 -8.10 -4.44 3.66
N ASN A 366 -8.28 -4.32 4.97
CA ASN A 366 -8.83 -5.40 5.81
C ASN A 366 -10.29 -5.74 5.46
N ASP A 367 -11.07 -4.79 4.94
CA ASP A 367 -12.42 -5.06 4.44
C ASP A 367 -12.43 -5.71 3.04
N ALA A 368 -11.43 -5.41 2.22
CA ALA A 368 -11.24 -6.05 0.92
C ALA A 368 -10.97 -7.56 1.07
N THR A 369 -10.17 -7.96 2.07
CA THR A 369 -9.89 -9.39 2.34
C THR A 369 -11.14 -10.13 2.82
N LYS A 370 -11.96 -9.54 3.72
CA LYS A 370 -13.27 -10.09 4.11
C LYS A 370 -14.19 -10.36 2.90
N SER A 371 -14.16 -9.46 1.92
CA SER A 371 -14.99 -9.55 0.71
C SER A 371 -14.51 -10.65 -0.24
N ALA A 372 -13.19 -10.86 -0.34
CA ALA A 372 -12.60 -11.92 -1.16
C ALA A 372 -13.03 -13.33 -0.71
N GLU A 373 -13.23 -13.52 0.59
CA GLU A 373 -13.62 -14.80 1.19
C GLU A 373 -15.13 -15.11 1.12
N SER A 374 -15.96 -14.17 0.66
CA SER A 374 -17.42 -14.35 0.62
C SER A 374 -17.85 -15.43 -0.38
N PHE A 375 -18.71 -16.35 0.04
CA PHE A 375 -19.22 -17.42 -0.84
C PHE A 375 -20.07 -16.91 -2.01
N ALA A 376 -20.80 -15.82 -1.80
CA ALA A 376 -21.68 -15.20 -2.79
C ALA A 376 -21.33 -13.71 -2.98
N PRO A 377 -21.56 -13.15 -4.19
CA PRO A 377 -21.34 -11.74 -4.43
C PRO A 377 -22.27 -10.89 -3.55
N PRO A 378 -21.76 -9.81 -2.94
CA PRO A 378 -22.57 -8.88 -2.15
C PRO A 378 -23.80 -8.34 -2.89
N SER A 379 -24.82 -7.92 -2.14
CA SER A 379 -26.07 -7.37 -2.67
C SER A 379 -25.87 -5.99 -3.34
N THR A 380 -26.65 -5.70 -4.38
CA THR A 380 -26.70 -4.36 -5.02
C THR A 380 -27.68 -3.40 -4.36
N TYR A 381 -28.38 -3.83 -3.30
CA TYR A 381 -29.41 -3.02 -2.65
C TYR A 381 -28.85 -1.67 -2.15
N ASN A 382 -29.55 -0.57 -2.47
CA ASN A 382 -29.14 0.81 -2.18
C ASN A 382 -27.78 1.25 -2.76
N ARG A 383 -27.34 0.64 -3.87
CA ARG A 383 -26.11 1.05 -4.57
C ARG A 383 -26.42 1.74 -5.88
N ASP A 384 -25.60 2.72 -6.23
CA ASP A 384 -25.58 3.31 -7.55
C ASP A 384 -24.94 2.33 -8.54
N CYS A 385 -25.76 1.84 -9.47
CA CYS A 385 -25.36 0.87 -10.50
C CYS A 385 -25.22 1.53 -11.88
N GLU A 386 -25.40 2.85 -11.98
CA GLU A 386 -25.26 3.57 -13.25
C GLU A 386 -23.80 3.48 -13.74
N ASP A 387 -23.63 3.23 -15.04
CA ASP A 387 -22.34 3.02 -15.71
C ASP A 387 -21.44 1.91 -15.09
N CYS A 388 -22.02 1.03 -14.27
CA CYS A 388 -21.33 -0.15 -13.76
C CYS A 388 -21.18 -1.18 -14.89
N ALA A 389 -19.96 -1.68 -15.10
CA ALA A 389 -19.69 -2.74 -16.07
C ALA A 389 -20.15 -4.14 -15.59
N PHE A 390 -20.73 -4.25 -14.38
CA PHE A 390 -21.10 -5.50 -13.71
C PHE A 390 -22.51 -5.52 -13.12
#